data_AF-A0A849T8D1-F1
#
_entry.id   AF-A0A849T8D1-F1
#
_cell.length_a   1.000
_cell.length_b   1.000
_cell.length_c   1.000
_cell.angle_alpha   90.00
_cell.angle_beta   90.00
_cell.angle_gamma   90.00
#
_symmetry.space_group_name_H-M   'P 1'
#
loop_
_entity.id
_entity.type
_entity.pdbx_description
1 polymer ?
#
loop_
_entity_poly.entity_id
_entity_poly.type
_entity_poly.pdbx_seq_one_letter_code
_entity_poly.pdbx_strand_id
1 'polypeptide(L)'
;MKVKIFLLITFYSFSIFAGPTRVGNGDDGSDLEGFELVTEGKLVETKKEALKLLEKLNTRGIVGLGNLTPEVENSKIYITQRNIGTERLEEMGAFHSGTEGQVYARTFSRSHAPTRFFPVSMNLSNNQLIALHIHEALHRALPESLNENEAVVTQITLAIISPEQTSDSIRAVVKKNIPELADNQNIPVKISKNSKLQSPSSLRLSYSQWASSKRKNSSDVTLPLDHSYNISAQFYPFGSEKNATGFGISSSYIYPKKKQNYFGPLELSVSSIFWTDRSYDLEIKAGAQLMSSSNSKIMDSVYGRDFLFFGIDINKVTDFYKLDLMIDFVGPSSFRRNINNQCNWTA
;
A
#
# COMPACT_ATOMS: atom_id res chain seq x y z
N MET A 1 -57.14 -8.74 -7.02
CA MET A 1 -55.72 -8.32 -6.92
C MET A 1 -55.52 -7.57 -5.61
N LYS A 2 -54.68 -8.08 -4.71
CA LYS A 2 -54.39 -7.44 -3.41
C LYS A 2 -53.14 -6.58 -3.56
N VAL A 3 -53.30 -5.25 -3.53
CA VAL A 3 -52.19 -4.29 -3.55
C VAL A 3 -51.65 -4.17 -2.12
N LYS A 4 -50.40 -4.59 -1.90
CA LYS A 4 -49.69 -4.40 -0.63
C LYS A 4 -49.09 -2.99 -0.64
N ILE A 5 -49.60 -2.13 0.24
CA ILE A 5 -49.02 -0.81 0.54
C ILE A 5 -47.77 -1.04 1.39
N PHE A 6 -46.60 -0.72 0.83
CA PHE A 6 -45.33 -0.73 1.54
C PHE A 6 -45.18 0.61 2.27
N LEU A 7 -45.25 0.57 3.59
CA LEU A 7 -45.09 1.72 4.46
C LEU A 7 -43.59 2.11 4.47
N LEU A 8 -43.26 3.22 3.79
CA LEU A 8 -41.92 3.80 3.77
C LEU A 8 -41.70 4.53 5.10
N ILE A 9 -40.95 3.92 6.02
CA ILE A 9 -40.51 4.56 7.27
C ILE A 9 -39.32 5.45 6.92
N THR A 10 -39.56 6.75 6.75
CA THR A 10 -38.52 7.78 6.71
C THR A 10 -37.89 7.93 8.10
N PHE A 11 -36.68 7.40 8.26
CA PHE A 11 -35.80 7.75 9.38
C PHE A 11 -35.35 9.21 9.20
N TYR A 12 -35.94 10.12 9.97
CA TYR A 12 -35.39 11.45 10.20
C TYR A 12 -34.18 11.31 11.14
N SER A 13 -32.99 11.25 10.55
CA SER A 13 -31.74 11.36 11.31
C SER A 13 -31.60 12.79 11.82
N PHE A 14 -31.85 13.01 13.11
CA PHE A 14 -31.47 14.25 13.81
C PHE A 14 -29.95 14.38 13.77
N SER A 15 -29.44 15.10 12.77
CA SER A 15 -28.06 15.54 12.71
C SER A 15 -27.88 16.63 13.77
N ILE A 16 -27.32 16.26 14.92
CA ILE A 16 -26.84 17.25 15.90
C ILE A 16 -25.67 17.97 15.22
N PHE A 17 -25.97 19.12 14.63
CA PHE A 17 -25.03 20.03 13.99
C PHE A 17 -24.07 20.59 15.05
N ALA A 18 -22.91 19.96 15.22
CA ALA A 18 -21.75 20.65 15.78
C ALA A 18 -21.27 21.64 14.72
N GLY A 19 -21.63 22.91 14.88
CA GLY A 19 -21.20 23.99 13.98
C GLY A 19 -19.67 24.15 13.94
N PRO A 20 -19.14 24.76 12.87
CA PRO A 20 -17.71 24.84 12.60
C PRO A 20 -16.97 25.69 13.65
N THR A 21 -16.00 25.10 14.34
CA THR A 21 -14.90 25.84 14.98
C THR A 21 -13.86 26.16 13.90
N ARG A 22 -13.77 27.44 13.51
CA ARG A 22 -12.69 27.99 12.66
C ARG A 22 -11.55 28.47 13.55
N VAL A 23 -10.28 28.16 13.25
CA VAL A 23 -9.14 28.48 14.12
C VAL A 23 -8.03 29.12 13.28
N GLY A 24 -7.82 30.44 13.36
CA GLY A 24 -6.77 31.14 12.59
C GLY A 24 -5.51 31.48 13.40
N ASN A 25 -4.34 31.50 12.75
CA ASN A 25 -3.06 31.95 13.33
C ASN A 25 -2.77 33.42 12.96
N GLY A 26 -2.51 34.26 13.97
CA GLY A 26 -1.96 35.61 13.87
C GLY A 26 -0.58 35.64 14.57
N ASP A 27 0.40 36.26 13.92
CA ASP A 27 1.85 36.22 14.21
C ASP A 27 2.29 37.18 15.33
N ASP A 28 3.53 36.99 15.82
CA ASP A 28 4.27 37.66 16.90
C ASP A 28 4.12 37.06 18.30
N GLY A 29 4.86 35.94 18.53
CA GLY A 29 5.00 35.18 19.79
C GLY A 29 5.54 35.91 21.03
N SER A 30 5.17 37.17 21.21
CA SER A 30 5.38 38.03 22.37
C SER A 30 4.29 37.86 23.45
N ASP A 31 3.22 37.14 23.13
CA ASP A 31 2.04 36.81 23.93
C ASP A 31 2.18 35.47 24.70
N LEU A 32 3.41 34.94 24.76
CA LEU A 32 3.75 33.58 25.18
C LEU A 32 4.43 33.50 26.57
N GLU A 33 3.91 34.20 27.58
CA GLU A 33 4.38 34.07 28.98
C GLU A 33 3.44 33.17 29.80
N GLY A 34 4.00 32.13 30.43
CA GLY A 34 3.29 31.21 31.34
C GLY A 34 2.65 30.00 30.65
N PHE A 35 3.46 28.95 30.39
CA PHE A 35 2.97 27.65 29.91
C PHE A 35 3.23 26.55 30.92
N GLU A 36 2.24 25.69 31.07
CA GLU A 36 2.37 24.46 31.83
C GLU A 36 2.28 23.27 30.86
N LEU A 37 3.25 22.36 30.97
CA LEU A 37 3.24 21.13 30.19
C LEU A 37 2.11 20.24 30.72
N VAL A 38 1.21 19.83 29.84
CA VAL A 38 0.08 18.98 30.18
C VAL A 38 0.44 17.53 29.87
N THR A 39 0.64 16.72 30.91
CA THR A 39 0.97 15.29 30.78
C THR A 39 -0.23 14.37 31.03
N GLU A 40 -1.31 14.88 31.60
CA GLU A 40 -2.52 14.11 31.94
C GLU A 40 -3.81 14.93 31.80
N GLY A 41 -4.96 14.26 31.93
CA GLY A 41 -6.28 14.89 31.86
C GLY A 41 -6.89 14.97 30.46
N LYS A 42 -7.96 15.75 30.34
CA LYS A 42 -8.88 15.78 29.18
C LYS A 42 -8.18 16.00 27.83
N LEU A 43 -7.20 16.90 27.75
CA LEU A 43 -6.43 17.16 26.51
C LEU A 43 -5.59 15.95 26.09
N VAL A 44 -4.99 15.24 27.05
CA VAL A 44 -4.16 14.07 26.75
C VAL A 44 -5.04 12.86 26.38
N GLU A 45 -6.19 12.71 27.03
CA GLU A 45 -7.17 11.67 26.72
C GLU A 45 -7.75 11.85 25.31
N THR A 46 -8.20 13.05 24.98
CA THR A 46 -8.75 13.37 23.65
C THR A 46 -7.69 13.30 22.54
N LYS A 47 -6.42 13.63 22.83
CA LYS A 47 -5.31 13.32 21.92
C LYS A 47 -5.16 11.82 21.65
N LYS A 48 -5.28 10.96 22.67
CA LYS A 48 -5.24 9.49 22.48
C LYS A 48 -6.42 9.00 21.66
N GLU A 49 -7.61 9.58 21.85
CA GLU A 49 -8.79 9.28 21.03
C GLU A 49 -8.62 9.72 19.57
N ALA A 50 -8.01 10.89 19.33
CA ALA A 50 -7.65 11.36 18.00
C ALA A 50 -6.70 10.37 17.30
N LEU A 51 -5.68 9.86 18.00
CA LEU A 51 -4.78 8.84 17.46
C LEU A 51 -5.53 7.56 17.05
N LYS A 52 -6.39 7.04 17.94
CA LYS A 52 -7.22 5.86 17.64
C LYS A 52 -8.10 6.08 16.41
N LEU A 53 -8.68 7.27 16.26
CA LEU A 53 -9.49 7.62 15.09
C LEU A 53 -8.66 7.61 13.80
N LEU A 54 -7.48 8.25 13.82
CA LEU A 54 -6.58 8.30 12.67
C LEU A 54 -6.06 6.91 12.26
N GLU A 55 -5.73 6.06 13.24
CA GLU A 55 -5.34 4.66 13.02
C GLU A 55 -6.48 3.85 12.40
N LYS A 56 -7.69 3.96 12.95
CA LYS A 56 -8.88 3.28 12.41
C LYS A 56 -9.17 3.68 10.96
N LEU A 57 -8.95 4.94 10.61
CA LEU A 57 -9.17 5.48 9.25
C LEU A 57 -8.00 5.20 8.28
N ASN A 58 -6.90 4.61 8.78
CA ASN A 58 -5.68 4.37 8.03
C ASN A 58 -5.18 5.62 7.28
N THR A 59 -5.15 6.78 7.96
CA THR A 59 -4.75 8.06 7.34
C THR A 59 -3.31 8.05 6.82
N ARG A 60 -2.44 7.21 7.38
CA ARG A 60 -1.08 6.97 6.87
C ARG A 60 -1.06 6.47 5.42
N GLY A 61 -2.07 5.72 5.01
CA GLY A 61 -2.23 5.23 3.63
C GLY A 61 -2.80 6.27 2.66
N ILE A 62 -3.15 7.47 3.14
CA ILE A 62 -3.68 8.57 2.32
C ILE A 62 -2.53 9.52 2.02
N VAL A 63 -2.28 9.73 0.72
CA VAL A 63 -1.23 10.65 0.23
C VAL A 63 -1.46 12.04 0.80
N GLY A 64 -0.41 12.67 1.30
CA GLY A 64 -0.47 13.99 1.95
C GLY A 64 -0.84 13.95 3.44
N LEU A 65 -1.32 12.82 3.96
CA LEU A 65 -1.65 12.66 5.39
C LEU A 65 -0.70 11.68 6.12
N GLY A 66 0.35 11.19 5.45
CA GLY A 66 1.31 10.23 6.01
C GLY A 66 1.92 10.67 7.35
N ASN A 67 2.17 11.98 7.49
CA ASN A 67 2.75 12.56 8.70
C ASN A 67 1.72 12.97 9.75
N LEU A 68 0.42 12.85 9.49
CA LEU A 68 -0.61 13.33 10.41
C LEU A 68 -0.60 12.59 11.75
N THR A 69 -0.54 11.25 11.72
CA THR A 69 -0.46 10.45 12.95
C THR A 69 0.77 10.80 13.80
N PRO A 70 2.01 10.79 13.28
CA PRO A 70 3.17 11.15 14.08
C PRO A 70 3.15 12.61 14.56
N GLU A 71 2.52 13.53 13.82
CA GLU A 71 2.35 14.93 14.27
C GLU A 71 1.35 15.08 15.44
N VAL A 72 0.31 14.26 15.49
CA VAL A 72 -0.55 14.19 16.68
C VAL A 72 0.22 13.54 17.82
N GLU A 73 0.87 12.40 17.57
CA GLU A 73 1.54 11.57 18.58
C GLU A 73 2.67 12.31 19.29
N ASN A 74 3.56 12.97 18.55
CA ASN A 74 4.78 13.58 19.09
C ASN A 74 4.60 15.03 19.55
N SER A 75 3.47 15.67 19.23
CA SER A 75 3.21 17.05 19.67
C SER A 75 3.13 17.14 21.20
N LYS A 76 3.92 18.02 21.79
CA LYS A 76 3.81 18.37 23.21
C LYS A 76 2.60 19.29 23.40
N ILE A 77 1.81 19.04 24.44
CA ILE A 77 0.64 19.85 24.78
C ILE A 77 1.02 20.79 25.91
N TYR A 78 0.82 22.09 25.69
CA TYR A 78 0.95 23.11 26.72
C TYR A 78 -0.41 23.80 26.92
N ILE A 79 -0.68 24.27 28.13
CA ILE A 79 -1.81 25.15 28.41
C ILE A 79 -1.29 26.53 28.84
N THR A 80 -1.92 27.59 28.37
CA THR A 80 -1.56 28.98 28.73
C THR A 80 -2.23 29.39 30.03
N GLN A 81 -1.61 30.28 30.81
CA GLN A 81 -2.19 30.75 32.09
C GLN A 81 -3.27 31.83 31.92
N ARG A 82 -3.37 32.48 30.75
CA ARG A 82 -4.34 33.55 30.48
C ARG A 82 -5.02 33.34 29.13
N ASN A 83 -6.33 33.62 29.09
CA ASN A 83 -7.03 33.79 27.82
C ASN A 83 -6.57 35.10 27.17
N ILE A 84 -6.38 35.09 25.85
CA ILE A 84 -6.11 36.32 25.09
C ILE A 84 -7.47 36.98 24.80
N GLY A 85 -7.62 38.26 25.12
CA GLY A 85 -8.82 39.04 24.81
C GLY A 85 -8.92 39.37 23.31
N THR A 86 -10.15 39.57 22.82
CA THR A 86 -10.46 39.82 21.39
C THR A 86 -9.79 41.06 20.81
N GLU A 87 -9.58 42.13 21.59
CA GLU A 87 -8.94 43.38 21.11
C GLU A 87 -7.46 43.18 20.72
N ARG A 88 -6.71 42.36 21.47
CA ARG A 88 -5.30 42.07 21.16
C ARG A 88 -5.14 41.13 19.97
N LEU A 89 -6.21 40.41 19.61
CA LEU A 89 -6.24 39.50 18.45
C LEU A 89 -6.46 40.25 17.12
N GLU A 90 -7.16 41.39 17.14
CA GLU A 90 -7.36 42.25 15.97
C GLU A 90 -6.08 42.99 15.56
N GLU A 91 -5.27 43.43 16.53
CA GLU A 91 -3.96 44.05 16.29
C GLU A 91 -2.92 43.08 15.70
N MET A 92 -3.10 41.76 15.93
CA MET A 92 -2.20 40.69 15.49
C MET A 92 -2.58 40.04 14.14
N GLY A 93 -3.48 40.65 13.38
CA GLY A 93 -3.77 40.27 11.99
C GLY A 93 -4.70 39.07 11.77
N ALA A 94 -5.45 38.60 12.78
CA ALA A 94 -6.39 37.48 12.62
C ALA A 94 -7.84 37.96 12.39
N PHE A 95 -8.45 37.63 11.24
CA PHE A 95 -9.81 38.06 10.85
C PHE A 95 -10.96 37.08 11.20
N HIS A 96 -12.01 37.60 11.86
CA HIS A 96 -13.49 37.46 11.79
C HIS A 96 -14.16 36.26 11.03
N SER A 97 -15.33 35.65 11.39
CA SER A 97 -16.46 36.03 12.27
C SER A 97 -17.37 34.84 12.75
N GLY A 98 -17.77 34.87 14.04
CA GLY A 98 -19.08 34.41 14.60
C GLY A 98 -19.01 33.34 15.71
N THR A 99 -19.72 33.39 16.86
CA THR A 99 -20.32 34.47 17.68
C THR A 99 -19.49 34.77 18.94
N GLU A 100 -18.41 34.04 19.17
CA GLU A 100 -17.36 34.37 20.13
C GLU A 100 -16.03 34.04 19.43
N GLY A 101 -15.32 35.05 18.92
CA GLY A 101 -14.06 34.89 18.16
C GLY A 101 -12.90 34.43 19.03
N GLN A 102 -13.03 33.26 19.65
CA GLN A 102 -12.07 32.71 20.60
C GLN A 102 -11.11 31.75 19.89
N VAL A 103 -9.82 31.95 20.15
CA VAL A 103 -8.76 31.02 19.73
C VAL A 103 -8.64 29.94 20.79
N TYR A 104 -8.82 28.67 20.40
CA TYR A 104 -8.79 27.54 21.33
C TYR A 104 -7.41 26.88 21.46
N ALA A 105 -6.65 26.85 20.37
CA ALA A 105 -5.28 26.39 20.37
C ALA A 105 -4.46 27.13 19.30
N ARG A 106 -3.14 27.02 19.42
CA ARG A 106 -2.18 27.47 18.42
C ARG A 106 -1.02 26.48 18.31
N THR A 107 -0.51 26.33 17.12
CA THR A 107 0.73 25.61 16.85
C THR A 107 1.52 26.29 15.74
N PHE A 108 2.83 26.09 15.74
CA PHE A 108 3.63 26.47 14.58
C PHE A 108 3.49 25.41 13.50
N SER A 109 3.55 25.84 12.24
CA SER A 109 3.51 24.99 11.04
C SER A 109 4.74 24.09 10.85
N ARG A 110 5.68 24.09 11.82
CA ARG A 110 6.89 23.27 11.82
C ARG A 110 6.63 21.89 12.41
N SER A 111 7.26 20.87 11.84
CA SER A 111 7.14 19.49 12.32
C SER A 111 7.42 19.37 13.82
N HIS A 112 6.55 18.63 14.51
CA HIS A 112 6.59 18.36 15.95
C HIS A 112 6.57 19.59 16.85
N ALA A 113 6.18 20.76 16.32
CA ALA A 113 5.98 21.94 17.14
C ALA A 113 4.94 21.66 18.23
N PRO A 114 5.14 22.22 19.44
CA PRO A 114 4.16 22.09 20.50
C PRO A 114 2.82 22.73 20.11
N THR A 115 1.73 22.12 20.56
CA THR A 115 0.41 22.74 20.51
C THR A 115 0.13 23.40 21.85
N ARG A 116 -0.23 24.68 21.81
CA ARG A 116 -0.56 25.50 22.97
C ARG A 116 -2.06 25.68 23.00
N PHE A 117 -2.71 25.20 24.04
CA PHE A 117 -4.14 25.34 24.28
C PHE A 117 -4.39 26.54 25.18
N PHE A 118 -5.47 27.28 24.90
CA PHE A 118 -5.96 28.33 25.79
C PHE A 118 -6.94 27.74 26.80
N PRO A 119 -7.04 28.26 28.03
CA PRO A 119 -7.97 27.75 29.05
C PRO A 119 -9.40 27.57 28.55
N VAL A 120 -9.86 28.45 27.65
CA VAL A 120 -11.19 28.36 27.04
C VAL A 120 -11.43 27.07 26.24
N SER A 121 -10.39 26.40 25.74
CA SER A 121 -10.51 25.10 25.07
C SER A 121 -11.02 24.00 25.99
N MET A 122 -10.84 24.14 27.31
CA MET A 122 -11.31 23.15 28.27
C MET A 122 -12.84 23.03 28.31
N ASN A 123 -13.54 24.08 27.85
CA ASN A 123 -14.99 24.12 27.73
C ASN A 123 -15.51 23.36 26.50
N LEU A 124 -14.64 23.01 25.55
CA LEU A 124 -15.01 22.24 24.36
C LEU A 124 -15.41 20.80 24.73
N SER A 125 -16.33 20.23 23.96
CA SER A 125 -16.65 18.79 24.05
C SER A 125 -15.46 17.93 23.62
N ASN A 126 -15.44 16.64 24.01
CA ASN A 126 -14.37 15.73 23.62
C ASN A 126 -14.22 15.63 22.09
N ASN A 127 -15.33 15.59 21.35
CA ASN A 127 -15.30 15.54 19.88
C ASN A 127 -14.69 16.81 19.28
N GLN A 128 -14.96 17.98 19.85
CA GLN A 128 -14.36 19.24 19.42
C GLN A 128 -12.87 19.29 19.74
N LEU A 129 -12.43 18.74 20.87
CA LEU A 129 -11.01 18.63 21.20
C LEU A 129 -10.27 17.64 20.29
N ILE A 130 -10.89 16.51 19.97
CA ILE A 130 -10.36 15.55 18.97
C ILE A 130 -10.16 16.27 17.63
N ALA A 131 -11.17 17.01 17.17
CA ALA A 131 -11.09 17.80 15.96
C ALA A 131 -9.95 18.82 16.02
N LEU A 132 -9.83 19.54 17.14
CA LEU A 132 -8.80 20.54 17.36
C LEU A 132 -7.39 19.90 17.33
N HIS A 133 -7.18 18.75 17.97
CA HIS A 133 -5.89 18.04 17.88
C HIS A 133 -5.50 17.67 16.45
N ILE A 134 -6.47 17.17 15.67
CA ILE A 134 -6.26 16.80 14.26
C ILE A 134 -5.98 18.04 13.41
N HIS A 135 -6.75 19.11 13.63
CA HIS A 135 -6.63 20.40 12.95
C HIS A 135 -5.23 21.00 13.15
N GLU A 136 -4.79 21.12 14.40
CA GLU A 136 -3.47 21.62 14.73
C GLU A 136 -2.37 20.73 14.14
N ALA A 137 -2.56 19.41 14.11
CA ALA A 137 -1.58 18.51 13.49
C ALA A 137 -1.52 18.63 11.97
N LEU A 138 -2.62 18.98 11.30
CA LEU A 138 -2.65 19.20 9.85
C LEU A 138 -1.80 20.41 9.44
N HIS A 139 -1.76 21.48 10.25
CA HIS A 139 -0.83 22.60 10.04
C HIS A 139 0.66 22.18 10.07
N ARG A 140 0.99 21.01 10.62
CA ARG A 140 2.36 20.46 10.64
C ARG A 140 2.56 19.34 9.62
N ALA A 141 1.49 18.61 9.29
CA ALA A 141 1.55 17.43 8.45
C ALA A 141 1.43 17.75 6.95
N LEU A 142 0.74 18.83 6.60
CA LEU A 142 0.55 19.25 5.20
C LEU A 142 1.80 19.95 4.64
N PRO A 143 1.96 20.00 3.29
CA PRO A 143 3.04 20.75 2.65
C PRO A 143 3.02 22.25 3.02
N GLU A 144 4.19 22.90 3.02
CA GLU A 144 4.33 24.33 3.36
C GLU A 144 3.44 25.26 2.54
N SER A 145 3.12 24.90 1.29
CA SER A 145 2.21 25.69 0.44
C SER A 145 0.75 25.68 0.92
N LEU A 146 0.37 24.72 1.76
CA LEU A 146 -1.01 24.46 2.19
C LEU A 146 -1.21 24.43 3.69
N ASN A 147 -0.14 24.28 4.45
CA ASN A 147 -0.21 24.08 5.88
C ASN A 147 -0.66 25.34 6.64
N GLU A 148 -0.58 26.53 6.05
CA GLU A 148 -1.16 27.77 6.58
C GLU A 148 -2.51 28.13 5.93
N ASN A 149 -2.99 27.32 4.98
CA ASN A 149 -4.29 27.51 4.36
C ASN A 149 -5.41 26.93 5.23
N GLU A 150 -5.96 27.79 6.08
CA GLU A 150 -6.98 27.43 7.06
C GLU A 150 -8.24 26.78 6.45
N ALA A 151 -8.61 27.20 5.24
CA ALA A 151 -9.76 26.63 4.54
C ALA A 151 -9.52 25.15 4.17
N VAL A 152 -8.29 24.82 3.73
CA VAL A 152 -7.91 23.45 3.36
C VAL A 152 -7.81 22.58 4.62
N VAL A 153 -7.12 23.07 5.65
CA VAL A 153 -6.95 22.37 6.93
C VAL A 153 -8.32 22.08 7.57
N THR A 154 -9.22 23.06 7.58
CA THR A 154 -10.58 22.89 8.08
C THR A 154 -11.35 21.83 7.29
N GLN A 155 -11.31 21.87 5.96
CA GLN A 155 -12.05 20.89 5.13
C GLN A 155 -11.58 19.46 5.36
N ILE A 156 -10.26 19.25 5.46
CA ILE A 156 -9.68 17.94 5.72
C ILE A 156 -10.02 17.49 7.15
N THR A 157 -9.94 18.39 8.14
CA THR A 157 -10.35 18.10 9.53
C THR A 157 -11.80 17.61 9.57
N LEU A 158 -12.72 18.36 8.95
CA LEU A 158 -14.14 18.02 8.91
C LEU A 158 -14.37 16.66 8.23
N ALA A 159 -13.64 16.37 7.15
CA ALA A 159 -13.72 15.07 6.48
C ALA A 159 -13.22 13.92 7.36
N ILE A 160 -12.26 14.15 8.27
CA ILE A 160 -11.76 13.11 9.18
C ILE A 160 -12.74 12.87 10.34
N ILE A 161 -13.30 13.94 10.92
CA ILE A 161 -14.12 13.83 12.15
C ILE A 161 -15.60 13.54 11.88
N SER A 162 -16.05 13.67 10.62
CA SER A 162 -17.46 13.47 10.29
C SER A 162 -17.92 12.05 10.66
N PRO A 163 -19.18 11.89 11.08
CA PRO A 163 -19.73 10.57 11.35
C PRO A 163 -19.70 9.71 10.07
N GLU A 164 -19.46 8.40 10.23
CA GLU A 164 -19.48 7.40 9.13
C GLU A 164 -18.39 7.56 8.05
N GLN A 165 -17.34 8.33 8.31
CA GLN A 165 -16.26 8.52 7.35
C GLN A 165 -15.46 7.25 7.07
N THR A 166 -15.01 7.14 5.82
CA THR A 166 -14.20 6.04 5.30
C THR A 166 -12.87 6.58 4.76
N SER A 167 -11.86 5.70 4.65
CA SER A 167 -10.57 6.10 4.07
C SER A 167 -10.72 6.66 2.64
N ASP A 168 -11.66 6.14 1.86
CA ASP A 168 -11.89 6.57 0.47
C ASP A 168 -12.57 7.95 0.38
N SER A 169 -13.50 8.27 1.28
CA SER A 169 -14.14 9.59 1.33
C SER A 169 -13.15 10.68 1.74
N ILE A 170 -12.30 10.40 2.73
CA ILE A 170 -11.19 11.29 3.11
C ILE A 170 -10.22 11.46 1.94
N ARG A 171 -9.84 10.37 1.25
CA ARG A 171 -8.97 10.43 0.06
C ARG A 171 -9.56 11.32 -1.03
N ALA A 172 -10.87 11.29 -1.26
CA ALA A 172 -11.53 12.15 -2.22
C ALA A 172 -11.44 13.65 -1.84
N VAL A 173 -11.64 13.99 -0.56
CA VAL A 173 -11.51 15.36 -0.06
C VAL A 173 -10.07 15.86 -0.14
N VAL A 174 -9.09 15.01 0.24
CA VAL A 174 -7.67 15.34 0.15
C VAL A 174 -7.27 15.55 -1.31
N LYS A 175 -7.68 14.67 -2.23
CA LYS A 175 -7.39 14.80 -3.66
C LYS A 175 -7.97 16.09 -4.26
N LYS A 176 -9.16 16.50 -3.81
CA LYS A 176 -9.79 17.75 -4.25
C LYS A 176 -9.03 18.99 -3.79
N ASN A 177 -8.49 18.97 -2.57
CA ASN A 177 -7.81 20.12 -1.97
C ASN A 177 -6.30 20.16 -2.21
N ILE A 178 -5.70 19.01 -2.53
CA ILE A 178 -4.26 18.86 -2.76
C ILE A 178 -4.01 18.11 -4.09
N PRO A 179 -4.36 18.72 -5.24
CA PRO A 179 -4.22 18.08 -6.54
C PRO A 179 -2.75 17.79 -6.89
N GLU A 180 -1.81 18.64 -6.46
CA GLU A 180 -0.37 18.48 -6.74
C GLU A 180 0.24 17.22 -6.08
N LEU A 181 -0.25 16.80 -4.91
CA LEU A 181 0.17 15.54 -4.29
C LEU A 181 -0.46 14.31 -4.95
N ALA A 182 -1.60 14.47 -5.63
CA ALA A 182 -2.15 13.43 -6.49
C ALA A 182 -1.35 13.29 -7.79
N ASP A 183 -0.78 14.39 -8.30
CA ASP A 183 0.08 14.39 -9.49
C ASP A 183 1.53 13.97 -9.21
N ASN A 184 2.03 14.04 -7.98
CA ASN A 184 3.30 13.40 -7.63
C ASN A 184 3.25 11.85 -7.61
N GLN A 185 2.06 11.25 -7.78
CA GLN A 185 1.93 9.85 -8.19
C GLN A 185 2.08 9.63 -9.71
N ASN A 186 1.99 10.71 -10.49
CA ASN A 186 2.29 10.85 -11.91
C ASN A 186 3.68 11.46 -12.14
N ILE A 187 4.71 11.07 -11.37
CA ILE A 187 5.94 10.76 -12.12
C ILE A 187 5.51 9.54 -12.93
N PRO A 188 5.29 9.62 -14.25
CA PRO A 188 5.00 8.44 -15.03
C PRO A 188 6.19 7.52 -14.75
N VAL A 189 5.95 6.45 -13.99
CA VAL A 189 6.88 5.33 -13.96
C VAL A 189 7.02 5.02 -15.44
N LYS A 190 8.21 5.25 -15.99
CA LYS A 190 8.45 5.05 -17.41
C LYS A 190 8.46 3.55 -17.62
N ILE A 191 7.26 2.97 -17.61
CA ILE A 191 7.00 1.57 -17.88
C ILE A 191 7.42 1.41 -19.33
N SER A 192 8.43 0.58 -19.54
CA SER A 192 8.88 0.25 -20.88
C SER A 192 7.68 -0.29 -21.66
N LYS A 193 7.59 0.04 -22.95
CA LYS A 193 6.57 -0.57 -23.83
C LYS A 193 6.63 -2.10 -23.82
N ASN A 194 7.79 -2.64 -23.47
CA ASN A 194 8.06 -4.06 -23.42
C ASN A 194 7.98 -4.65 -21.98
N SER A 195 7.54 -3.86 -20.99
CA SER A 195 7.31 -4.38 -19.63
C SER A 195 6.13 -5.34 -19.63
N LYS A 196 6.21 -6.37 -18.77
CA LYS A 196 5.10 -7.30 -18.56
C LYS A 196 3.84 -6.59 -18.08
N LEU A 197 3.93 -5.42 -17.44
CA LEU A 197 2.75 -4.66 -17.03
C LEU A 197 1.92 -4.10 -18.20
N GLN A 198 2.52 -3.84 -19.37
CA GLN A 198 1.76 -3.37 -20.55
C GLN A 198 1.13 -4.50 -21.36
N SER A 199 1.70 -5.70 -21.29
CA SER A 199 1.18 -6.90 -21.94
C SER A 199 1.24 -8.08 -20.96
N PRO A 200 0.41 -8.03 -19.89
CA PRO A 200 0.50 -8.98 -18.80
C PRO A 200 0.24 -10.41 -19.24
N SER A 201 -0.76 -10.59 -20.12
CA SER A 201 -1.12 -11.92 -20.57
C SER A 201 -0.23 -12.34 -21.73
N SER A 202 0.35 -13.54 -21.64
CA SER A 202 1.19 -14.09 -22.71
C SER A 202 0.86 -15.55 -22.96
N LEU A 203 0.93 -15.92 -24.24
CA LEU A 203 0.91 -17.30 -24.71
C LEU A 203 2.26 -17.57 -25.36
N ARG A 204 2.98 -18.58 -24.89
CA ARG A 204 4.32 -18.94 -25.37
C ARG A 204 4.35 -20.37 -25.84
N LEU A 205 4.94 -20.57 -27.02
CA LEU A 205 5.38 -21.87 -27.48
C LEU A 205 6.91 -21.87 -27.47
N SER A 206 7.51 -22.79 -26.72
CA SER A 206 8.96 -22.91 -26.58
C SER A 206 9.43 -24.26 -27.12
N TYR A 207 10.56 -24.26 -27.81
CA TYR A 207 11.27 -25.46 -28.23
C TYR A 207 12.63 -25.49 -27.52
N SER A 208 12.93 -26.60 -26.86
CA SER A 208 14.21 -26.81 -26.17
C SER A 208 14.88 -28.06 -26.73
N GLN A 209 16.18 -27.98 -27.01
CA GLN A 209 16.97 -29.12 -27.49
C GLN A 209 18.22 -29.30 -26.60
N TRP A 210 18.50 -30.53 -26.21
CA TRP A 210 19.64 -30.85 -25.35
C TRP A 210 20.74 -31.56 -26.15
N ALA A 211 21.88 -30.88 -26.31
CA ALA A 211 23.08 -31.51 -26.84
C ALA A 211 23.69 -32.43 -25.76
N SER A 212 23.79 -33.74 -26.01
CA SER A 212 24.57 -34.59 -25.10
C SER A 212 26.05 -34.47 -25.41
N SER A 213 26.84 -34.20 -24.39
CA SER A 213 28.30 -34.36 -24.41
C SER A 213 28.65 -35.79 -24.84
N LYS A 214 29.36 -35.95 -25.97
CA LYS A 214 29.89 -37.23 -26.47
C LYS A 214 31.10 -37.71 -25.66
N ARG A 215 31.18 -37.45 -24.34
CA ARG A 215 32.28 -37.98 -23.52
C ARG A 215 32.03 -39.47 -23.27
N LYS A 216 32.84 -40.31 -23.93
CA LYS A 216 32.75 -41.78 -23.92
C LYS A 216 33.09 -42.46 -22.58
N ASN A 217 33.61 -41.71 -21.59
CA ASN A 217 34.30 -42.29 -20.43
C ASN A 217 33.78 -41.90 -19.05
N SER A 218 32.59 -41.29 -18.93
CA SER A 218 31.97 -41.16 -17.62
C SER A 218 30.70 -42.00 -17.57
N SER A 219 30.52 -42.71 -16.48
CA SER A 219 29.26 -43.29 -16.00
C SER A 219 28.18 -42.23 -15.72
N ASP A 220 28.32 -41.04 -16.32
CA ASP A 220 27.40 -39.94 -16.18
C ASP A 220 26.11 -40.32 -16.88
N VAL A 221 25.03 -40.23 -16.11
CA VAL A 221 23.66 -40.40 -16.54
C VAL A 221 23.39 -39.42 -17.68
N THR A 222 23.66 -39.83 -18.92
CA THR A 222 23.29 -39.04 -20.09
C THR A 222 21.79 -38.89 -20.05
N LEU A 223 21.30 -37.65 -19.93
CA LEU A 223 19.88 -37.37 -19.95
C LEU A 223 19.29 -37.99 -21.21
N PRO A 224 18.28 -38.87 -21.09
CA PRO A 224 17.71 -39.57 -22.24
C PRO A 224 16.80 -38.64 -23.06
N LEU A 225 16.97 -37.32 -22.95
CA LEU A 225 16.14 -36.29 -23.58
C LEU A 225 16.84 -35.78 -24.84
N ASP A 226 16.08 -35.66 -25.91
CA ASP A 226 16.54 -35.06 -27.17
C ASP A 226 16.04 -33.62 -27.28
N HIS A 227 14.72 -33.45 -27.25
CA HIS A 227 14.08 -32.15 -27.32
C HIS A 227 12.72 -32.13 -26.60
N SER A 228 12.16 -30.95 -26.38
CA SER A 228 10.82 -30.76 -25.84
C SER A 228 10.13 -29.56 -26.48
N TYR A 229 8.80 -29.61 -26.48
CA TYR A 229 7.95 -28.47 -26.74
C TYR A 229 7.22 -28.12 -25.46
N ASN A 230 7.13 -26.82 -25.15
CA ASN A 230 6.37 -26.32 -24.01
C ASN A 230 5.38 -25.28 -24.51
N ILE A 231 4.11 -25.46 -24.15
CA ILE A 231 3.08 -24.44 -24.29
C ILE A 231 2.79 -23.87 -22.90
N SER A 232 2.91 -22.55 -22.76
CA SER A 232 2.60 -21.87 -21.51
C SER A 232 1.68 -20.69 -21.74
N ALA A 233 0.74 -20.51 -20.82
CA ALA A 233 -0.16 -19.37 -20.78
C ALA A 233 -0.03 -18.72 -19.41
N GLN A 234 0.26 -17.42 -19.39
CA GLN A 234 0.30 -16.60 -18.19
C GLN A 234 -0.76 -15.52 -18.32
N PHE A 235 -1.54 -15.30 -17.27
CA PHE A 235 -2.60 -14.28 -17.21
C PHE A 235 -2.43 -13.46 -15.95
N TYR A 236 -2.53 -12.12 -16.01
CA TYR A 236 -2.55 -11.28 -14.80
C TYR A 236 -3.89 -10.55 -14.69
N PRO A 237 -4.92 -11.20 -14.12
CA PRO A 237 -6.26 -10.62 -14.02
C PRO A 237 -6.39 -9.57 -12.90
N PHE A 238 -5.39 -9.45 -12.03
CA PHE A 238 -5.41 -8.55 -10.88
C PHE A 238 -4.20 -7.62 -10.92
N GLY A 239 -4.40 -6.33 -10.68
CA GLY A 239 -3.28 -5.38 -10.67
C GLY A 239 -3.68 -3.94 -10.93
N SER A 240 -2.67 -3.09 -10.99
CA SER A 240 -2.71 -1.68 -11.39
C SER A 240 -1.58 -1.40 -12.39
N GLU A 241 -1.37 -0.15 -12.75
CA GLU A 241 -0.26 0.23 -13.64
C GLU A 241 1.13 -0.03 -13.04
N LYS A 242 1.25 -0.26 -11.73
CA LYS A 242 2.55 -0.43 -11.03
C LYS A 242 2.77 -1.83 -10.47
N ASN A 243 1.75 -2.67 -10.46
CA ASN A 243 1.82 -4.02 -9.92
C ASN A 243 0.80 -4.93 -10.62
N ALA A 244 1.11 -6.22 -10.72
CA ALA A 244 0.19 -7.18 -11.30
C ALA A 244 0.38 -8.56 -10.69
N THR A 245 -0.71 -9.25 -10.40
CA THR A 245 -0.72 -10.62 -9.90
C THR A 245 -1.43 -11.51 -10.90
N GLY A 246 -0.78 -12.62 -11.22
CA GLY A 246 -1.19 -13.51 -12.28
C GLY A 246 -1.06 -14.99 -11.94
N PHE A 247 -1.66 -15.78 -12.82
CA PHE A 247 -1.67 -17.23 -12.79
C PHE A 247 -1.10 -17.76 -14.09
N GLY A 248 -0.29 -18.80 -13.99
CA GLY A 248 0.31 -19.50 -15.10
C GLY A 248 -0.14 -20.94 -15.17
N ILE A 249 -0.31 -21.43 -16.38
CA ILE A 249 -0.42 -22.85 -16.68
C ILE A 249 0.58 -23.18 -17.78
N SER A 250 1.38 -24.22 -17.58
CA SER A 250 2.33 -24.70 -18.59
C SER A 250 2.19 -26.20 -18.77
N SER A 251 2.33 -26.67 -20.01
CA SER A 251 2.37 -28.09 -20.32
C SER A 251 3.50 -28.33 -21.31
N SER A 252 4.19 -29.45 -21.15
CA SER A 252 5.27 -29.81 -22.06
C SER A 252 5.10 -31.19 -22.65
N TYR A 253 5.73 -31.41 -23.78
CA TYR A 253 5.78 -32.68 -24.47
C TYR A 253 7.25 -33.01 -24.76
N ILE A 254 7.70 -34.17 -24.30
CA ILE A 254 9.11 -34.52 -24.19
C ILE A 254 9.43 -35.66 -25.16
N TYR A 255 10.48 -35.47 -25.96
CA TYR A 255 10.98 -36.43 -26.93
C TYR A 255 12.31 -37.03 -26.45
N PRO A 256 12.32 -38.29 -25.98
CA PRO A 256 13.55 -38.97 -25.57
C PRO A 256 14.30 -39.60 -26.75
N LYS A 257 15.63 -39.76 -26.63
CA LYS A 257 16.52 -40.23 -27.72
C LYS A 257 16.26 -41.65 -28.24
N LYS A 258 15.65 -42.53 -27.43
CA LYS A 258 15.53 -43.98 -27.73
C LYS A 258 14.18 -44.59 -27.32
N LYS A 259 13.12 -43.79 -27.14
CA LYS A 259 11.83 -44.26 -26.58
C LYS A 259 10.62 -43.54 -27.18
N GLN A 260 9.42 -44.02 -26.82
CA GLN A 260 8.15 -43.34 -27.08
C GLN A 260 8.14 -41.95 -26.44
N ASN A 261 7.43 -41.02 -27.05
CA ASN A 261 7.25 -39.67 -26.53
C ASN A 261 6.31 -39.68 -25.33
N TYR A 262 6.46 -38.72 -24.43
CA TYR A 262 5.61 -38.61 -23.25
C TYR A 262 5.14 -37.18 -23.06
N PHE A 263 3.93 -37.04 -22.51
CA PHE A 263 3.54 -35.79 -21.88
C PHE A 263 4.50 -35.52 -20.72
N GLY A 264 5.06 -34.33 -20.75
CA GLY A 264 5.91 -33.80 -19.70
C GLY A 264 5.07 -33.28 -18.54
N PRO A 265 5.70 -32.47 -17.68
CA PRO A 265 4.99 -31.87 -16.56
C PRO A 265 3.88 -30.92 -17.00
N LEU A 266 2.82 -30.91 -16.17
CA LEU A 266 1.85 -29.84 -16.07
C LEU A 266 2.25 -28.92 -14.92
N GLU A 267 2.42 -27.64 -15.21
CA GLU A 267 2.78 -26.61 -14.25
C GLU A 267 1.61 -25.71 -13.96
N LEU A 268 1.42 -25.39 -12.69
CA LEU A 268 0.53 -24.34 -12.22
C LEU A 268 1.35 -23.35 -11.41
N SER A 269 1.24 -22.07 -11.73
CA SER A 269 2.02 -21.03 -11.07
C SER A 269 1.17 -19.81 -10.73
N VAL A 270 1.62 -19.08 -9.71
CA VAL A 270 1.15 -17.76 -9.32
C VAL A 270 2.37 -16.86 -9.38
N SER A 271 2.22 -15.68 -9.97
CA SER A 271 3.28 -14.68 -9.98
C SER A 271 2.77 -13.30 -9.65
N SER A 272 3.62 -12.46 -9.08
CA SER A 272 3.29 -11.09 -8.70
C SER A 272 4.45 -10.17 -9.02
N ILE A 273 4.19 -9.18 -9.88
CA ILE A 273 5.07 -8.04 -10.14
C ILE A 273 4.74 -7.00 -9.10
N PHE A 274 5.65 -6.73 -8.17
CA PHE A 274 5.40 -5.83 -7.05
C PHE A 274 6.26 -4.56 -7.10
N TRP A 275 7.25 -4.51 -8.00
CA TRP A 275 8.03 -3.30 -8.23
C TRP A 275 8.45 -3.18 -9.70
N THR A 276 8.15 -2.03 -10.29
CA THR A 276 8.63 -1.64 -11.62
C THR A 276 9.20 -0.23 -11.56
N ASP A 277 10.46 -0.07 -11.95
CA ASP A 277 11.10 1.24 -12.09
C ASP A 277 12.21 1.20 -13.14
N ARG A 278 12.37 2.28 -13.92
CA ARG A 278 13.43 2.43 -14.95
C ARG A 278 13.61 1.20 -15.86
N SER A 279 12.49 0.59 -16.26
CA SER A 279 12.46 -0.63 -17.09
C SER A 279 13.00 -1.90 -16.44
N TYR A 280 13.13 -1.90 -15.11
CA TYR A 280 13.29 -3.10 -14.29
C TYR A 280 11.92 -3.55 -13.77
N ASP A 281 11.64 -4.84 -13.86
CA ASP A 281 10.48 -5.49 -13.28
C ASP A 281 10.99 -6.54 -12.28
N LEU A 282 10.58 -6.41 -11.02
CA LEU A 282 10.84 -7.38 -9.96
C LEU A 282 9.57 -8.19 -9.71
N GLU A 283 9.68 -9.49 -9.92
CA GLU A 283 8.57 -10.45 -9.86
C GLU A 283 8.91 -11.56 -8.87
N ILE A 284 7.95 -11.91 -8.01
CA ILE A 284 7.98 -13.14 -7.21
C ILE A 284 7.06 -14.14 -7.91
N LYS A 285 7.50 -15.39 -7.99
CA LYS A 285 6.70 -16.49 -8.53
C LYS A 285 6.74 -17.69 -7.60
N ALA A 286 5.65 -18.44 -7.57
CA ALA A 286 5.57 -19.71 -6.90
C ALA A 286 4.71 -20.66 -7.72
N GLY A 287 4.98 -21.95 -7.65
CA GLY A 287 4.18 -22.90 -8.39
C GLY A 287 4.47 -24.35 -8.05
N ALA A 288 3.70 -25.21 -8.69
CA ALA A 288 3.82 -26.64 -8.61
C ALA A 288 3.97 -27.20 -10.02
N GLN A 289 4.93 -28.10 -10.19
CA GLN A 289 5.11 -28.85 -11.40
C GLN A 289 4.76 -30.32 -11.12
N LEU A 290 3.74 -30.82 -11.83
CA LEU A 290 3.16 -32.15 -11.65
C LEU A 290 3.50 -33.02 -12.87
N MET A 291 4.19 -34.13 -12.64
CA MET A 291 4.62 -35.02 -13.71
C MET A 291 3.50 -35.98 -14.10
N SER A 292 3.16 -36.01 -15.39
CA SER A 292 2.10 -36.90 -15.92
C SER A 292 2.62 -38.25 -16.46
N SER A 293 3.94 -38.47 -16.48
CA SER A 293 4.55 -39.63 -17.14
C SER A 293 4.42 -40.93 -16.34
N SER A 294 3.88 -42.00 -16.94
CA SER A 294 3.85 -43.34 -16.32
C SER A 294 5.17 -44.11 -16.36
N ASN A 295 6.23 -43.54 -16.97
CA ASN A 295 7.51 -44.22 -17.16
C ASN A 295 8.37 -44.15 -15.89
N SER A 296 8.55 -45.28 -15.22
CA SER A 296 9.33 -45.40 -13.97
C SER A 296 10.75 -44.83 -14.08
N LYS A 297 11.45 -45.02 -15.21
CA LYS A 297 12.80 -44.48 -15.39
C LYS A 297 12.85 -42.96 -15.46
N ILE A 298 11.77 -42.31 -15.90
CA ILE A 298 11.66 -40.84 -15.90
C ILE A 298 11.28 -40.39 -14.49
N MET A 299 10.26 -41.02 -13.89
CA MET A 299 9.79 -40.77 -12.53
C MET A 299 10.91 -40.88 -11.46
N ASP A 300 11.84 -41.82 -11.63
CA ASP A 300 12.98 -41.99 -10.71
C ASP A 300 14.09 -40.94 -10.92
N SER A 301 14.07 -40.21 -12.03
CA SER A 301 15.03 -39.14 -12.34
C SER A 301 14.64 -37.81 -11.70
N VAL A 302 15.61 -36.89 -11.56
CA VAL A 302 15.34 -35.51 -11.09
C VAL A 302 14.30 -34.79 -11.94
N TYR A 303 14.17 -35.16 -13.22
CA TYR A 303 13.26 -34.54 -14.19
C TYR A 303 11.86 -35.14 -14.21
N GLY A 304 11.61 -36.24 -13.49
CA GLY A 304 10.29 -36.89 -13.43
C GLY A 304 9.60 -36.76 -12.09
N ARG A 305 10.14 -35.95 -11.17
CA ARG A 305 9.57 -35.76 -9.85
C ARG A 305 8.67 -34.54 -9.84
N ASP A 306 7.61 -34.62 -9.04
CA ASP A 306 6.79 -33.47 -8.71
C ASP A 306 7.60 -32.54 -7.80
N PHE A 307 7.59 -31.24 -8.10
CA PHE A 307 8.27 -30.26 -7.27
C PHE A 307 7.45 -28.99 -7.10
N LEU A 308 7.70 -28.32 -5.99
CA LEU A 308 7.28 -26.95 -5.75
C LEU A 308 8.47 -26.04 -6.06
N PHE A 309 8.17 -24.89 -6.64
CA PHE A 309 9.17 -23.86 -6.84
C PHE A 309 8.71 -22.54 -6.26
N PHE A 310 9.69 -21.77 -5.78
CA PHE A 310 9.54 -20.39 -5.37
C PHE A 310 10.72 -19.61 -5.96
N GLY A 311 10.45 -18.48 -6.60
CA GLY A 311 11.48 -17.74 -7.30
C GLY A 311 11.30 -16.24 -7.27
N ILE A 312 12.41 -15.55 -7.50
CA ILE A 312 12.47 -14.11 -7.69
C ILE A 312 13.12 -13.84 -9.04
N ASP A 313 12.42 -13.10 -9.89
CA ASP A 313 12.85 -12.70 -11.22
C ASP A 313 13.06 -11.19 -11.27
N ILE A 314 14.27 -10.77 -11.67
CA ILE A 314 14.59 -9.39 -12.02
C ILE A 314 14.73 -9.32 -13.54
N ASN A 315 13.80 -8.66 -14.19
CA ASN A 315 13.78 -8.50 -15.64
C ASN A 315 14.13 -7.05 -15.97
N LYS A 316 15.17 -6.80 -16.78
CA LYS A 316 15.42 -5.49 -17.39
C LYS A 316 15.16 -5.58 -18.87
N VAL A 317 14.21 -4.79 -19.36
CA VAL A 317 13.89 -4.76 -20.79
C VAL A 317 14.20 -3.39 -21.37
N THR A 318 15.17 -3.34 -22.27
CA THR A 318 15.51 -2.15 -23.05
C THR A 318 15.11 -2.35 -24.52
N ASP A 319 15.33 -1.33 -25.35
CA ASP A 319 15.09 -1.44 -26.80
C ASP A 319 16.09 -2.38 -27.49
N PHE A 320 17.26 -2.64 -26.89
CA PHE A 320 18.35 -3.39 -27.51
C PHE A 320 18.59 -4.77 -26.91
N TYR A 321 18.31 -4.92 -25.62
CA TYR A 321 18.58 -6.16 -24.89
C TYR A 321 17.56 -6.42 -23.78
N LYS A 322 17.44 -7.70 -23.44
CA LYS A 322 16.69 -8.20 -22.28
C LYS A 322 17.67 -8.90 -21.34
N LEU A 323 17.64 -8.53 -20.07
CA LEU A 323 18.38 -9.20 -19.00
C LEU A 323 17.36 -9.83 -18.06
N ASP A 324 17.46 -11.14 -17.89
CA ASP A 324 16.64 -11.89 -16.94
C ASP A 324 17.57 -12.51 -15.90
N LEU A 325 17.46 -12.05 -14.65
CA LEU A 325 18.09 -12.70 -13.51
C LEU A 325 17.02 -13.45 -12.73
N MET A 326 17.19 -14.76 -12.60
CA MET A 326 16.22 -15.65 -11.96
C MET A 326 16.91 -16.41 -10.84
N ILE A 327 16.34 -16.35 -9.65
CA ILE A 327 16.77 -17.13 -8.48
C ILE A 327 15.59 -17.99 -8.07
N ASP A 328 15.71 -19.31 -8.28
CA ASP A 328 14.65 -20.28 -7.98
C ASP A 328 15.09 -21.26 -6.90
N PHE A 329 14.22 -21.47 -5.92
CA PHE A 329 14.27 -22.55 -4.94
C PHE A 329 13.31 -23.65 -5.37
N VAL A 330 13.84 -24.85 -5.59
CA VAL A 330 13.06 -26.02 -6.02
C VAL A 330 13.10 -27.08 -4.92
N GLY A 331 11.93 -27.48 -4.43
CA GLY A 331 11.77 -28.50 -3.40
C GLY A 331 10.90 -29.67 -3.87
N PRO A 332 11.20 -30.92 -3.50
CA PRO A 332 10.36 -32.05 -3.85
C PRO A 332 8.96 -31.89 -3.24
N SER A 333 7.91 -32.16 -4.02
CA SER A 333 6.57 -32.27 -3.46
C SER A 333 6.48 -33.59 -2.71
N SER A 334 6.03 -33.58 -1.46
CA SER A 334 5.98 -34.76 -0.58
C SER A 334 4.93 -35.82 -0.99
N PHE A 335 4.41 -35.76 -2.22
CA PHE A 335 3.24 -36.53 -2.64
C PHE A 335 3.51 -37.98 -3.04
N ARG A 336 4.77 -38.45 -2.99
CA ARG A 336 5.09 -39.88 -3.02
C ARG A 336 6.04 -40.26 -1.89
N ARG A 337 5.47 -40.85 -0.84
CA ARG A 337 6.19 -41.60 0.18
C ARG A 337 6.84 -42.84 -0.46
N ASN A 338 8.08 -43.09 -0.07
CA ASN A 338 9.01 -44.16 -0.46
C ASN A 338 9.82 -43.91 -1.75
N ILE A 339 11.04 -43.36 -1.59
CA ILE A 339 12.31 -44.11 -1.70
C ILE A 339 13.48 -43.16 -1.35
N ASN A 340 14.32 -43.61 -0.42
CA ASN A 340 15.66 -43.18 0.00
C ASN A 340 16.11 -41.72 -0.24
N ASN A 341 16.28 -41.05 0.90
CA ASN A 341 17.02 -39.80 1.11
C ASN A 341 18.40 -39.80 0.43
N GLN A 342 18.54 -39.06 -0.67
CA GLN A 342 19.80 -38.40 -1.02
C GLN A 342 19.44 -37.00 -1.55
N CYS A 343 19.60 -36.02 -0.69
CA CYS A 343 19.50 -34.61 -1.01
C CYS A 343 20.90 -34.17 -1.45
N ASN A 344 21.13 -34.00 -2.75
CA ASN A 344 22.34 -33.37 -3.26
C ASN A 344 22.04 -31.90 -3.54
N TRP A 345 22.69 -31.03 -2.78
CA TRP A 345 22.73 -29.60 -3.04
C TRP A 345 23.71 -29.35 -4.20
N THR A 346 23.27 -28.67 -5.25
CA THR A 346 24.16 -28.04 -6.23
C THR A 346 24.12 -26.54 -6.02
N ALA A 347 25.29 -25.96 -5.74
CA ALA A 347 25.53 -24.53 -5.62
C ALA A 347 25.60 -23.84 -6.99
#